data_AF-A0A6M5YPS8-F1
#
_entry.id   AF-A0A6M5YPS8-F1
#
_cell.length_a   1.000
_cell.length_b   1.000
_cell.length_c   1.000
_cell.angle_alpha   90.00
_cell.angle_beta   90.00
_cell.angle_gamma   90.00
#
_symmetry.space_group_name_H-M   'P 1'
#
loop_
_entity.id
_entity.type
_entity.pdbx_description
1 polymer ?
#
loop_
_entity_poly.entity_id
_entity_poly.type
_entity_poly.pdbx_seq_one_letter_code
_entity_poly.pdbx_strand_id
1 'polypeptide(L)'
;MFSTRRIVCAAVFGVFVLAPAGAQPPNDDAARMVARWDQLRRAAPVVSYVIRWDSFPTNPNPDAPKPGEDGAYTGSALVLLDPTRKRLRMDKDEITHILNRRERLSRVRTIHRYDGNEQSFAQAHDFDAAKAPIEPVFPSIWLGPWGSSARLTDEFGPLFWVHGLIWTERVTALPFDWRAKPGQFRSSGREAVEGRACIILHDTTARTESKETLWVDDERGVIVRWRIERANGYGAEIRIRYQETPHGWLPQTWERSDLRPDRPPAVARRVRVEALTFDPVVSDDDFRIALRPEMTVHRNSFALRVRDDGTLEPEPTPPAWSDTLVAHVSTWAKRIGWLGLGGVVTAAVLLGVLVRLRMQRSAAGSRSTPNQA
;
A
#
# COMPACT_ATOMS: atom_id res chain seq x y z
N MET A 1 -67.73 -49.26 17.97
CA MET A 1 -67.48 -48.42 16.79
C MET A 1 -66.07 -47.86 16.88
N PHE A 2 -65.09 -48.45 16.20
CA PHE A 2 -63.78 -47.83 15.97
C PHE A 2 -63.37 -48.15 14.54
N SER A 3 -63.20 -47.10 13.73
CA SER A 3 -62.92 -47.17 12.30
C SER A 3 -61.42 -47.02 12.09
N THR A 4 -60.77 -48.09 11.64
CA THR A 4 -59.34 -48.14 11.35
C THR A 4 -59.12 -47.79 9.87
N ARG A 5 -58.68 -46.56 9.58
CA ARG A 5 -58.26 -46.17 8.22
C ARG A 5 -56.81 -46.59 7.98
N ARG A 6 -56.61 -47.51 7.03
CA ARG A 6 -55.28 -47.87 6.50
C ARG A 6 -54.90 -46.86 5.42
N ILE A 7 -53.79 -46.14 5.62
CA ILE A 7 -53.17 -45.29 4.60
C ILE A 7 -52.16 -46.15 3.84
N VAL A 8 -52.38 -46.31 2.54
CA VAL A 8 -51.46 -46.99 1.61
C VAL A 8 -50.56 -45.93 1.00
N CYS A 9 -49.28 -45.88 1.41
CA CYS A 9 -48.27 -45.06 0.73
C CYS A 9 -47.75 -45.83 -0.48
N ALA A 10 -48.11 -45.37 -1.68
CA ALA A 10 -47.50 -45.83 -2.92
C ALA A 10 -46.14 -45.14 -3.10
N ALA A 11 -45.05 -45.90 -2.96
CA ALA A 11 -43.70 -45.42 -3.27
C ALA A 11 -43.48 -45.47 -4.80
N VAL A 12 -43.53 -44.31 -5.45
CA VAL A 12 -43.16 -44.16 -6.86
C VAL A 12 -41.63 -44.02 -6.93
N PHE A 13 -40.94 -45.11 -7.23
CA PHE A 13 -39.52 -45.10 -7.60
C PHE A 13 -39.39 -44.58 -9.04
N GLY A 14 -39.31 -43.25 -9.19
CA GLY A 14 -38.91 -42.62 -10.44
C GLY A 14 -37.41 -42.81 -10.66
N VAL A 15 -37.04 -43.64 -11.63
CA VAL A 15 -35.68 -43.72 -12.16
C VAL A 15 -35.40 -42.41 -12.90
N PHE A 16 -34.79 -41.43 -12.22
CA PHE A 16 -34.21 -40.27 -12.88
C PHE A 16 -32.98 -40.73 -13.64
N VAL A 17 -33.13 -40.88 -14.96
CA VAL A 17 -32.00 -40.96 -15.88
C VAL A 17 -31.35 -39.57 -15.85
N LEU A 18 -30.28 -39.43 -15.05
CA LEU A 18 -29.39 -38.28 -15.13
C LEU A 18 -28.80 -38.29 -16.53
N ALA A 19 -29.29 -37.39 -17.38
CA ALA A 19 -28.64 -37.11 -18.65
C ALA A 19 -27.16 -36.82 -18.35
N PRO A 20 -26.21 -37.39 -19.11
CA PRO A 20 -24.80 -37.06 -18.94
C PRO A 20 -24.71 -35.54 -19.04
N ALA A 21 -24.18 -34.91 -17.98
CA ALA A 21 -23.91 -33.49 -17.98
C ALA A 21 -23.00 -33.23 -19.19
N GLY A 22 -23.60 -32.79 -20.30
CA GLY A 22 -22.88 -32.45 -21.50
C GLY A 22 -21.81 -31.48 -21.07
N ALA A 23 -20.55 -31.84 -21.29
CA ALA A 23 -19.41 -31.03 -20.92
C ALA A 23 -19.66 -29.64 -21.52
N GLN A 24 -20.11 -28.71 -20.68
CA GLN A 24 -20.38 -27.35 -21.08
C GLN A 24 -19.07 -26.85 -21.67
N PRO A 25 -19.05 -26.38 -22.93
CA PRO A 25 -17.82 -25.92 -23.56
C PRO A 25 -17.14 -24.97 -22.56
N PRO A 26 -15.82 -25.09 -22.34
CA PRO A 26 -15.13 -24.37 -21.28
C PRO A 26 -15.57 -22.91 -21.34
N ASN A 27 -16.41 -22.53 -20.39
CA ASN A 27 -17.13 -21.28 -20.46
C ASN A 27 -16.06 -20.20 -20.35
N ASP A 28 -15.88 -19.41 -21.41
CA ASP A 28 -14.85 -18.36 -21.47
C ASP A 28 -15.31 -17.14 -20.67
N ASP A 29 -15.75 -17.40 -19.44
CA ASP A 29 -16.17 -16.46 -18.42
C ASP A 29 -15.09 -15.39 -18.20
N ALA A 30 -13.82 -15.80 -18.20
CA ALA A 30 -12.69 -14.90 -18.06
C ALA A 30 -12.58 -13.93 -19.24
N ALA A 31 -12.54 -14.40 -20.50
CA ALA A 31 -12.44 -13.47 -21.62
C ALA A 31 -13.69 -12.58 -21.74
N ARG A 32 -14.88 -13.10 -21.42
CA ARG A 32 -16.10 -12.30 -21.38
C ARG A 32 -15.97 -11.14 -20.37
N MET A 33 -15.49 -11.42 -19.15
CA MET A 33 -15.29 -10.37 -18.14
C MET A 33 -14.22 -9.37 -18.56
N VAL A 34 -13.10 -9.82 -19.14
CA VAL A 34 -12.05 -8.94 -19.67
C VAL A 34 -12.60 -8.02 -20.76
N ALA A 35 -13.36 -8.54 -21.72
CA ALA A 35 -13.98 -7.75 -22.77
C ALA A 35 -14.96 -6.70 -22.20
N ARG A 36 -15.71 -7.08 -21.16
CA ARG A 36 -16.63 -6.18 -20.47
C ARG A 36 -15.92 -5.05 -19.73
N TRP A 37 -14.83 -5.33 -19.02
CA TRP A 37 -14.03 -4.28 -18.38
C TRP A 37 -13.42 -3.33 -19.39
N ASP A 38 -12.98 -3.83 -20.54
CA ASP A 38 -12.47 -2.98 -21.61
C ASP A 38 -13.58 -2.10 -22.23
N GLN A 39 -14.82 -2.58 -22.28
CA GLN A 39 -15.98 -1.76 -22.64
C GLN A 39 -16.26 -0.66 -21.60
N LEU A 40 -16.26 -1.00 -20.30
CA LEU A 40 -16.45 -0.02 -19.22
C LEU A 40 -15.39 1.08 -19.28
N ARG A 41 -14.13 0.70 -19.49
CA ARG A 41 -13.00 1.63 -19.59
C ARG A 41 -13.14 2.62 -20.76
N ARG A 42 -13.63 2.14 -21.92
CA ARG A 42 -13.88 3.02 -23.08
C ARG A 42 -15.05 3.99 -22.87
N ALA A 43 -16.02 3.60 -22.06
CA ALA A 43 -17.22 4.38 -21.79
C ALA A 43 -17.12 5.23 -20.50
N ALA A 44 -15.98 5.17 -19.80
CA ALA A 44 -15.83 5.80 -18.49
C ALA A 44 -15.83 7.33 -18.62
N PRO A 45 -16.78 8.03 -17.98
CA PRO A 45 -16.82 9.50 -17.99
C PRO A 45 -15.71 10.08 -17.12
N VAL A 46 -15.53 11.40 -17.18
CA VAL A 46 -14.81 12.10 -16.11
C VAL A 46 -15.68 12.01 -14.85
N VAL A 47 -15.11 11.62 -13.72
CA VAL A 47 -15.90 11.40 -12.51
C VAL A 47 -15.17 11.92 -11.27
N SER A 48 -15.93 12.62 -10.43
CA SER A 48 -15.49 13.06 -9.11
C SER A 48 -16.19 12.25 -8.02
N TYR A 49 -15.40 11.71 -7.11
CA TYR A 49 -15.85 11.05 -5.90
C TYR A 49 -15.43 11.88 -4.69
N VAL A 50 -16.38 12.15 -3.79
CA VAL A 50 -16.07 12.52 -2.42
C VAL A 50 -16.29 11.29 -1.57
N ILE A 51 -15.24 10.81 -0.91
CA ILE A 51 -15.29 9.61 -0.08
C ILE A 51 -14.91 9.94 1.36
N ARG A 52 -15.42 9.13 2.29
CA ARG A 52 -15.02 9.14 3.69
C ARG A 52 -14.71 7.74 4.17
N TRP A 53 -13.84 7.64 5.16
CA TRP A 53 -13.51 6.36 5.78
C TRP A 53 -13.27 6.44 7.27
N ASP A 54 -13.43 5.27 7.89
CA ASP A 54 -13.03 4.96 9.24
C ASP A 54 -11.98 3.84 9.18
N SER A 55 -10.87 4.00 9.88
CA SER A 55 -9.75 3.05 9.90
C SER A 55 -9.68 2.37 11.25
N PHE A 56 -9.41 1.07 11.26
CA PHE A 56 -9.42 0.23 12.45
C PHE A 56 -8.01 -0.33 12.61
N PRO A 57 -7.17 0.25 13.48
CA PRO A 57 -5.81 -0.23 13.68
C PRO A 57 -5.83 -1.69 14.14
N THR A 58 -5.04 -2.55 13.49
CA THR A 58 -5.06 -4.01 13.70
C THR A 58 -4.29 -4.49 14.92
N ASN A 59 -3.49 -3.62 15.53
CA ASN A 59 -2.90 -3.82 16.86
C ASN A 59 -3.22 -2.57 17.70
N PRO A 60 -4.50 -2.30 18.01
CA PRO A 60 -4.81 -1.19 18.89
C PRO A 60 -4.18 -1.52 20.25
N ASN A 61 -3.53 -0.53 20.85
CA ASN A 61 -3.37 -0.56 22.31
C ASN A 61 -4.77 -0.83 22.92
N PRO A 62 -4.95 -1.67 23.95
CA PRO A 62 -6.27 -1.85 24.56
C PRO A 62 -6.92 -0.52 24.97
N ASP A 63 -6.10 0.49 25.27
CA ASP A 63 -6.52 1.85 25.63
C ASP A 63 -6.59 2.82 24.43
N ALA A 64 -6.36 2.35 23.19
CA ALA A 64 -6.50 3.22 22.02
C ALA A 64 -7.98 3.54 21.81
N PRO A 65 -8.33 4.82 21.55
CA PRO A 65 -9.70 5.20 21.23
C PRO A 65 -10.18 4.43 20.01
N LYS A 66 -11.45 4.01 20.01
CA LYS A 66 -12.02 3.37 18.83
C LYS A 66 -12.20 4.41 17.72
N PRO A 67 -12.24 3.97 16.45
CA PRO A 67 -12.41 4.89 15.33
C PRO A 67 -13.66 5.75 15.51
N GLY A 68 -13.47 7.07 15.41
CA GLY A 68 -14.54 8.06 15.56
C GLY A 68 -14.91 8.44 17.01
N GLU A 69 -14.40 7.78 18.06
CA GLU A 69 -14.71 8.17 19.46
C GLU A 69 -14.15 9.55 19.82
N ASP A 70 -12.94 9.88 19.35
CA ASP A 70 -12.27 11.18 19.50
C ASP A 70 -12.02 11.87 18.13
N GLY A 71 -12.61 11.33 17.06
CA GLY A 71 -12.33 11.73 15.68
C GLY A 71 -11.07 11.12 15.07
N ALA A 72 -10.29 10.33 15.82
CA ALA A 72 -9.14 9.61 15.29
C ALA A 72 -9.53 8.53 14.29
N TYR A 73 -8.55 8.20 13.45
CA TYR A 73 -8.60 7.18 12.42
C TYR A 73 -9.68 7.40 11.36
N THR A 74 -10.17 8.63 11.26
CA THR A 74 -11.12 9.05 10.23
C THR A 74 -10.38 9.73 9.09
N GLY A 75 -10.96 9.71 7.90
CA GLY A 75 -10.43 10.51 6.81
C GLY A 75 -11.43 10.71 5.69
N SER A 76 -11.03 11.55 4.75
CA SER A 76 -11.80 11.88 3.57
C SER A 76 -10.90 12.07 2.37
N ALA A 77 -11.44 11.84 1.18
CA ALA A 77 -10.74 12.21 -0.04
C ALA A 77 -11.68 12.73 -1.13
N LEU A 78 -11.17 13.67 -1.91
CA LEU A 78 -11.70 14.00 -3.23
C LEU A 78 -10.86 13.24 -4.26
N VAL A 79 -11.51 12.40 -5.08
CA VAL A 79 -10.87 11.65 -6.16
C VAL A 79 -11.51 12.07 -7.47
N LEU A 80 -10.72 12.63 -8.38
CA LEU A 80 -11.14 13.01 -9.72
C LEU A 80 -10.41 12.13 -10.73
N LEU A 81 -11.17 11.36 -11.49
CA LEU A 81 -10.66 10.49 -12.55
C LEU A 81 -11.05 11.07 -13.91
N ASP A 82 -10.07 11.25 -14.78
CA ASP A 82 -10.27 11.54 -16.20
C ASP A 82 -9.61 10.43 -17.02
N PRO A 83 -10.33 9.33 -17.28
CA PRO A 83 -9.80 8.19 -18.04
C PRO A 83 -9.43 8.56 -19.48
N THR A 84 -10.14 9.51 -20.09
CA THR A 84 -9.93 9.93 -21.48
C THR A 84 -8.57 10.59 -21.67
N ARG A 85 -8.18 11.50 -20.76
CA ARG A 85 -6.88 12.18 -20.80
C ARG A 85 -5.84 11.52 -19.90
N LYS A 86 -6.18 10.38 -19.28
CA LYS A 86 -5.35 9.64 -18.31
C LYS A 86 -4.91 10.52 -17.13
N ARG A 87 -5.79 11.37 -16.60
CA ARG A 87 -5.46 12.31 -15.51
C ARG A 87 -6.12 11.88 -14.20
N LEU A 88 -5.41 12.06 -13.10
CA LEU A 88 -5.86 11.71 -11.76
C LEU A 88 -5.62 12.87 -10.80
N ARG A 89 -6.62 13.21 -10.00
CA ARG A 89 -6.48 14.04 -8.81
C ARG A 89 -6.98 13.28 -7.59
N MET A 90 -6.21 13.32 -6.52
CA MET A 90 -6.59 12.73 -5.24
C MET A 90 -6.11 13.63 -4.10
N ASP A 91 -7.05 14.22 -3.37
CA ASP A 91 -6.80 15.01 -2.16
C ASP A 91 -7.26 14.20 -0.97
N LYS A 92 -6.34 13.76 -0.11
CA LYS A 92 -6.63 13.02 1.11
C LYS A 92 -6.41 13.89 2.34
N ASP A 93 -7.28 13.72 3.33
CA ASP A 93 -7.19 14.35 4.62
C ASP A 93 -7.55 13.33 5.70
N GLU A 94 -6.60 12.99 6.57
CA GLU A 94 -6.73 11.92 7.56
C GLU A 94 -6.36 12.44 8.95
N ILE A 95 -7.14 12.08 9.96
CA ILE A 95 -6.85 12.33 11.36
C ILE A 95 -6.47 11.00 12.01
N THR A 96 -5.32 10.92 12.66
CA THR A 96 -4.80 9.67 13.22
C THR A 96 -3.93 9.91 14.45
N HIS A 97 -3.76 8.87 15.27
CA HIS A 97 -2.74 8.84 16.32
C HIS A 97 -1.42 8.33 15.74
N ILE A 98 -0.35 9.11 15.86
CA ILE A 98 0.99 8.63 15.52
C ILE A 98 1.51 7.79 16.68
N LEU A 99 2.14 6.65 16.38
CA LEU A 99 2.65 5.71 17.38
C LEU A 99 3.53 6.34 18.47
N ASN A 100 4.28 7.40 18.14
CA ASN A 100 5.22 8.08 19.05
C ASN A 100 4.61 9.29 19.79
N ARG A 101 3.35 9.64 19.52
CA ARG A 101 2.60 10.76 20.15
C ARG A 101 1.12 10.40 20.23
N ARG A 102 0.79 9.41 21.05
CA ARG A 102 -0.57 8.83 21.13
C ARG A 102 -1.54 9.69 21.93
N GLU A 103 -1.01 10.67 22.65
CA GLU A 103 -1.77 11.62 23.46
C GLU A 103 -2.36 12.76 22.62
N ARG A 104 -2.03 12.83 21.33
CA ARG A 104 -2.48 13.89 20.41
C ARG A 104 -2.87 13.33 19.05
N LEU A 105 -3.95 13.89 18.52
CA LEU A 105 -4.33 13.69 17.14
C LEU A 105 -3.38 14.43 16.22
N SER A 106 -2.96 13.74 15.17
CA SER A 106 -2.24 14.32 14.05
C SER A 106 -3.14 14.35 12.83
N ARG A 107 -2.96 15.37 11.99
CA ARG A 107 -3.64 15.48 10.70
C ARG A 107 -2.62 15.29 9.59
N VAL A 108 -2.88 14.36 8.69
CA VAL A 108 -2.06 14.06 7.53
C VAL A 108 -2.85 14.43 6.29
N ARG A 109 -2.34 15.38 5.52
CA ARG A 109 -2.95 15.81 4.26
C ARG A 109 -2.04 15.46 3.12
N THR A 110 -2.59 14.77 2.13
CA THR A 110 -1.82 14.22 1.02
C THR A 110 -2.47 14.60 -0.29
N ILE A 111 -1.72 15.21 -1.19
CA ILE A 111 -2.17 15.57 -2.53
C ILE A 111 -1.40 14.69 -3.50
N HIS A 112 -2.13 13.94 -4.33
CA HIS A 112 -1.60 13.27 -5.50
C HIS A 112 -2.25 13.84 -6.74
N ARG A 113 -1.44 14.14 -7.74
CA ARG A 113 -1.89 14.55 -9.06
C ARG A 113 -1.11 13.82 -10.12
N TYR A 114 -1.77 13.60 -11.25
CA TYR A 114 -1.15 13.10 -12.46
C TYR A 114 -1.86 13.73 -13.65
N ASP A 115 -1.11 14.43 -14.49
CA ASP A 115 -1.65 15.21 -15.61
C ASP A 115 -1.69 14.44 -16.94
N GLY A 116 -1.46 13.12 -16.91
CA GLY A 116 -1.30 12.30 -18.10
C GLY A 116 0.17 12.11 -18.51
N ASN A 117 1.10 12.87 -17.94
CA ASN A 117 2.53 12.78 -18.23
C ASN A 117 3.37 12.68 -16.94
N GLU A 118 3.17 13.59 -15.99
CA GLU A 118 3.98 13.73 -14.77
C GLU A 118 3.11 13.58 -13.52
N GLN A 119 3.64 12.84 -12.53
CA GLN A 119 3.07 12.75 -11.19
C GLN A 119 3.60 13.91 -10.35
N SER A 120 2.70 14.59 -9.65
CA SER A 120 3.05 15.46 -8.53
C SER A 120 2.44 14.95 -7.23
N PHE A 121 3.24 14.97 -6.18
CA PHE A 121 2.88 14.49 -4.85
C PHE A 121 3.31 15.52 -3.82
N ALA A 122 2.46 15.78 -2.84
CA ALA A 122 2.81 16.60 -1.68
C ALA A 122 2.13 16.04 -0.43
N GLN A 123 2.81 16.19 0.72
CA GLN A 123 2.28 15.74 2.00
C GLN A 123 2.57 16.79 3.06
N ALA A 124 1.53 17.12 3.84
CA ALA A 124 1.64 17.95 5.04
C ALA A 124 1.28 17.09 6.25
N HIS A 125 2.05 17.28 7.33
CA HIS A 125 1.87 16.53 8.57
C HIS A 125 1.82 17.49 9.75
N ASP A 126 0.63 17.66 10.31
CA ASP A 126 0.39 18.48 11.49
C ASP A 126 0.29 17.56 12.71
N PHE A 127 1.25 17.65 13.63
CA PHE A 127 1.30 16.81 14.85
C PHE A 127 0.28 17.21 15.93
N ASP A 128 -0.53 18.23 15.67
CA ASP A 128 -1.60 18.73 16.51
C ASP A 128 -2.76 19.12 15.61
N ALA A 129 -3.68 18.18 15.37
CA ALA A 129 -4.78 18.34 14.43
C ALA A 129 -5.67 19.55 14.75
N ALA A 130 -5.80 19.92 16.03
CA ALA A 130 -6.57 21.08 16.46
C ALA A 130 -5.93 22.42 16.07
N LYS A 131 -4.61 22.43 15.80
CA LYS A 131 -3.86 23.61 15.34
C LYS A 131 -3.50 23.55 13.85
N ALA A 132 -3.89 22.48 13.16
CA ALA A 132 -3.63 22.35 11.73
C ALA A 132 -4.32 23.51 10.98
N PRO A 133 -3.60 24.23 10.10
CA PRO A 133 -4.21 25.32 9.33
C PRO A 133 -5.31 24.78 8.43
N ILE A 134 -6.34 25.58 8.13
CA ILE A 134 -7.44 25.16 7.24
C ILE A 134 -6.88 24.78 5.87
N GLU A 135 -6.09 25.67 5.28
CA GLU A 135 -5.34 25.38 4.05
C GLU A 135 -3.99 24.75 4.41
N PRO A 136 -3.69 23.53 3.91
CA PRO A 136 -2.39 22.92 4.15
C PRO A 136 -1.26 23.70 3.48
N VAL A 137 -0.15 23.82 4.18
CA VAL A 137 1.10 24.31 3.60
C VAL A 137 1.96 23.10 3.24
N PHE A 138 2.35 23.00 1.97
CA PHE A 138 3.22 21.95 1.47
C PHE A 138 4.62 22.55 1.25
N PRO A 139 5.55 22.39 2.20
CA PRO A 139 6.90 22.94 2.05
C PRO A 139 7.67 22.24 0.93
N SER A 140 7.31 20.99 0.61
CA SER A 140 7.92 20.23 -0.46
C SER A 140 6.91 19.49 -1.33
N ILE A 141 7.30 19.29 -2.59
CA ILE A 141 6.59 18.44 -3.54
C ILE A 141 7.57 17.51 -4.22
N TRP A 142 7.08 16.37 -4.69
CA TRP A 142 7.83 15.43 -5.51
C TRP A 142 7.22 15.37 -6.90
N LEU A 143 8.06 15.64 -7.91
CA LEU A 143 7.73 15.54 -9.33
C LEU A 143 8.48 14.36 -9.94
N GLY A 144 7.80 13.58 -10.78
CA GLY A 144 8.44 12.50 -11.50
C GLY A 144 7.46 11.64 -12.30
N PRO A 145 7.97 10.58 -12.95
CA PRO A 145 7.09 9.59 -13.57
C PRO A 145 6.21 8.94 -12.50
N TRP A 146 5.08 8.37 -12.92
CA TRP A 146 4.19 7.70 -11.99
C TRP A 146 4.87 6.60 -11.18
N GLY A 147 4.49 6.51 -9.90
CA GLY A 147 4.99 5.52 -8.97
C GLY A 147 6.38 5.83 -8.41
N SER A 148 6.99 6.95 -8.81
CA SER A 148 8.30 7.39 -8.31
C SER A 148 8.25 7.96 -6.90
N SER A 149 7.24 8.78 -6.61
CA SER A 149 7.10 9.49 -5.33
C SER A 149 5.99 8.95 -4.46
N ALA A 150 4.91 8.47 -5.07
CA ALA A 150 3.79 7.89 -4.35
C ALA A 150 3.09 6.80 -5.14
N ARG A 151 2.52 5.85 -4.41
CA ARG A 151 1.70 4.77 -4.95
C ARG A 151 0.29 4.90 -4.44
N LEU A 152 -0.67 4.54 -5.29
CA LEU A 152 -2.04 4.36 -4.84
C LEU A 152 -2.12 3.16 -3.92
N THR A 153 -2.86 3.32 -2.83
CA THR A 153 -3.17 2.23 -1.91
C THR A 153 -4.29 1.38 -2.50
N ASP A 154 -4.21 0.06 -2.32
CA ASP A 154 -5.18 -0.90 -2.88
C ASP A 154 -6.62 -0.64 -2.43
N GLU A 155 -6.79 0.08 -1.31
CA GLU A 155 -8.10 0.49 -0.80
C GLU A 155 -8.88 1.44 -1.72
N PHE A 156 -8.24 2.12 -2.67
CA PHE A 156 -8.95 2.89 -3.69
C PHE A 156 -9.32 2.04 -4.92
N GLY A 157 -8.88 0.78 -4.96
CA GLY A 157 -9.28 -0.30 -5.89
C GLY A 157 -10.66 -0.14 -6.50
N PRO A 158 -11.70 -0.16 -5.65
CA PRO A 158 -13.09 -0.15 -6.11
C PRO A 158 -13.45 1.05 -7.01
N LEU A 159 -12.85 2.23 -6.77
CA LEU A 159 -13.11 3.43 -7.58
C LEU A 159 -12.57 3.30 -9.00
N PHE A 160 -11.50 2.54 -9.20
CA PHE A 160 -10.86 2.35 -10.51
C PHE A 160 -11.44 1.13 -11.23
N TRP A 161 -11.70 0.04 -10.49
CA TRP A 161 -12.20 -1.21 -11.06
C TRP A 161 -13.54 -1.07 -11.77
N VAL A 162 -14.40 -0.22 -11.23
CA VAL A 162 -15.71 0.05 -11.83
C VAL A 162 -15.62 0.73 -13.21
N HIS A 163 -14.50 1.40 -13.48
CA HIS A 163 -14.17 1.97 -14.79
C HIS A 163 -13.30 1.05 -15.64
N GLY A 164 -13.26 -0.25 -15.33
CA GLY A 164 -12.47 -1.23 -16.07
C GLY A 164 -10.96 -1.08 -15.95
N LEU A 165 -10.47 -0.23 -15.04
CA LEU A 165 -9.06 -0.07 -14.74
C LEU A 165 -8.63 -1.16 -13.75
N ILE A 166 -8.53 -2.40 -14.25
CA ILE A 166 -8.22 -3.59 -13.44
C ILE A 166 -6.71 -3.80 -13.37
N TRP A 167 -6.17 -3.92 -12.17
CA TRP A 167 -4.80 -4.35 -11.92
C TRP A 167 -4.77 -5.53 -10.96
N THR A 168 -3.69 -6.29 -11.10
CA THR A 168 -3.26 -7.32 -10.17
C THR A 168 -1.76 -7.09 -9.94
N GLU A 169 -1.30 -7.30 -8.71
CA GLU A 169 -0.01 -6.96 -8.07
C GLU A 169 1.05 -6.04 -8.77
N ARG A 170 1.63 -5.14 -7.95
CA ARG A 170 2.61 -4.07 -8.26
C ARG A 170 2.08 -2.91 -9.10
N VAL A 171 1.60 -1.90 -8.38
CA VAL A 171 1.26 -0.56 -8.88
C VAL A 171 2.52 0.25 -9.21
N THR A 172 3.35 -0.24 -10.13
CA THR A 172 4.35 0.62 -10.80
C THR A 172 3.80 1.18 -12.11
N ALA A 173 2.84 0.48 -12.72
CA ALA A 173 2.15 0.98 -13.90
C ALA A 173 1.19 2.12 -13.54
N LEU A 174 1.01 3.02 -14.49
CA LEU A 174 0.03 4.10 -14.46
C LEU A 174 -1.40 3.56 -14.26
N PRO A 175 -2.26 4.24 -13.48
CA PRO A 175 -3.63 3.78 -13.21
C PRO A 175 -4.45 3.55 -14.47
N PHE A 176 -4.22 4.40 -15.47
CA PHE A 176 -4.95 4.37 -16.73
C PHE A 176 -4.39 3.37 -17.75
N ASP A 177 -3.23 2.79 -17.48
CA ASP A 177 -2.68 1.69 -18.25
C ASP A 177 -3.00 0.32 -17.62
N TRP A 178 -3.67 0.32 -16.46
CA TRP A 178 -4.21 -0.90 -15.86
C TRP A 178 -5.32 -1.46 -16.73
N ARG A 179 -5.02 -2.59 -17.35
CA ARG A 179 -5.94 -3.32 -18.19
C ARG A 179 -5.77 -4.81 -17.93
N ALA A 180 -6.89 -5.48 -17.75
CA ALA A 180 -6.91 -6.92 -17.81
C ALA A 180 -6.46 -7.36 -19.21
N LYS A 181 -5.48 -8.27 -19.28
CA LYS A 181 -5.02 -8.85 -20.55
C LYS A 181 -5.79 -10.15 -20.84
N PRO A 182 -6.01 -10.49 -22.12
CA PRO A 182 -6.47 -11.83 -22.48
C PRO A 182 -5.56 -12.90 -21.85
N GLY A 183 -6.16 -13.92 -21.23
CA GLY A 183 -5.44 -15.00 -20.55
C GLY A 183 -4.89 -14.66 -19.15
N GLN A 184 -4.97 -13.40 -18.68
CA GLN A 184 -4.55 -13.02 -17.33
C GLN A 184 -5.38 -13.70 -16.25
N PHE A 185 -6.65 -13.96 -16.51
CA PHE A 185 -7.55 -14.55 -15.53
C PHE A 185 -7.98 -15.95 -15.95
N ARG A 186 -8.13 -16.84 -14.96
CA ARG A 186 -8.75 -18.16 -15.11
C ARG A 186 -9.98 -18.26 -14.23
N SER A 187 -11.11 -18.61 -14.82
CA SER A 187 -12.33 -18.94 -14.06
C SER A 187 -12.16 -20.26 -13.31
N SER A 188 -12.54 -20.30 -12.03
CA SER A 188 -12.54 -21.53 -11.22
C SER A 188 -13.93 -22.01 -10.82
N GLY A 189 -14.97 -21.23 -11.11
CA GLY A 189 -16.34 -21.59 -10.77
C GLY A 189 -17.22 -20.38 -10.53
N ARG A 190 -18.35 -20.63 -9.88
CA ARG A 190 -19.36 -19.63 -9.54
C ARG A 190 -19.76 -19.76 -8.08
N GLU A 191 -20.04 -18.64 -7.44
CA GLU A 191 -20.45 -18.56 -6.04
C GLU A 191 -21.52 -17.47 -5.89
N ALA A 192 -22.49 -17.70 -5.00
CA ALA A 192 -23.44 -16.66 -4.63
C ALA A 192 -22.83 -15.77 -3.53
N VAL A 193 -22.53 -14.51 -3.84
CA VAL A 193 -22.03 -13.52 -2.86
C VAL A 193 -23.16 -12.53 -2.56
N GLU A 194 -23.61 -12.51 -1.31
CA GLU A 194 -24.75 -11.67 -0.87
C GLU A 194 -26.00 -11.82 -1.79
N GLY A 195 -26.27 -13.05 -2.24
CA GLY A 195 -27.39 -13.36 -3.14
C GLY A 195 -27.15 -13.11 -4.62
N ARG A 196 -25.96 -12.64 -5.02
CA ARG A 196 -25.60 -12.38 -6.43
C ARG A 196 -24.78 -13.52 -7.01
N ALA A 197 -25.14 -14.01 -8.19
CA ALA A 197 -24.34 -14.98 -8.91
C ALA A 197 -23.02 -14.34 -9.39
N CYS A 198 -21.91 -14.81 -8.84
CA CYS A 198 -20.58 -14.30 -9.17
C CYS A 198 -19.73 -15.37 -9.85
N ILE A 199 -18.90 -14.95 -10.80
CA ILE A 199 -17.79 -15.73 -11.36
C ILE A 199 -16.57 -15.53 -10.48
N ILE A 200 -15.87 -16.62 -10.15
CA ILE A 200 -14.60 -16.56 -9.44
C ILE A 200 -13.47 -16.57 -10.46
N LEU A 201 -12.68 -15.50 -10.49
CA LEU A 201 -11.51 -15.35 -11.35
C LEU A 201 -10.24 -15.33 -10.51
N HIS A 202 -9.26 -16.15 -10.89
CA HIS A 202 -7.91 -16.10 -10.33
C HIS A 202 -6.96 -15.44 -11.31
N ASP A 203 -6.11 -14.55 -10.82
CA ASP A 203 -5.01 -14.01 -11.62
C ASP A 203 -3.92 -15.09 -11.82
N THR A 204 -3.64 -15.40 -13.08
CA THR A 204 -2.60 -16.35 -13.50
C THR A 204 -1.21 -15.71 -13.59
N THR A 205 -1.15 -14.37 -13.56
CA THR A 205 0.09 -13.59 -13.62
C THR A 205 0.61 -13.18 -12.24
N ALA A 206 -0.16 -13.44 -11.19
CA ALA A 206 0.25 -13.23 -9.81
C ALA A 206 1.56 -13.99 -9.53
N ARG A 207 2.42 -13.38 -8.70
CA ARG A 207 3.72 -13.98 -8.36
C ARG A 207 3.51 -15.28 -7.62
N THR A 208 4.51 -16.16 -7.62
CA THR A 208 4.49 -17.39 -6.83
C THR A 208 4.23 -17.17 -5.33
N GLU A 209 4.48 -15.94 -4.84
CA GLU A 209 4.32 -15.53 -3.45
C GLU A 209 2.94 -14.95 -3.11
N SER A 210 2.06 -14.71 -4.10
CA SER A 210 0.75 -14.10 -3.92
C SER A 210 -0.32 -14.78 -4.79
N LYS A 211 -1.55 -14.85 -4.29
CA LYS A 211 -2.71 -15.34 -5.02
C LYS A 211 -3.78 -14.28 -4.96
N GLU A 212 -4.21 -13.80 -6.12
CA GLU A 212 -5.31 -12.86 -6.22
C GLU A 212 -6.55 -13.55 -6.76
N THR A 213 -7.68 -13.30 -6.09
CA THR A 213 -9.00 -13.83 -6.46
C THR A 213 -10.02 -12.71 -6.50
N LEU A 214 -10.79 -12.67 -7.58
CA LEU A 214 -11.87 -11.74 -7.83
C LEU A 214 -13.19 -12.49 -7.89
N TRP A 215 -14.21 -11.97 -7.20
CA TRP A 215 -15.59 -12.37 -7.41
C TRP A 215 -16.27 -11.27 -8.21
N VAL A 216 -16.70 -11.63 -9.41
CA VAL A 216 -17.27 -10.70 -10.39
C VAL A 216 -18.73 -11.04 -10.59
N ASP A 217 -19.62 -10.08 -10.37
CA ASP A 217 -21.05 -10.21 -10.66
C ASP A 217 -21.22 -10.59 -12.15
N ASP A 218 -21.82 -11.75 -12.44
CA ASP A 218 -21.88 -12.30 -13.80
C ASP A 218 -22.68 -11.39 -14.76
N GLU A 219 -23.77 -10.81 -14.26
CA GLU A 219 -24.67 -9.96 -15.04
C GLU A 219 -24.10 -8.56 -15.25
N ARG A 220 -23.37 -8.03 -14.27
CA ARG A 220 -22.95 -6.63 -14.21
C ARG A 220 -21.47 -6.42 -14.55
N GLY A 221 -20.64 -7.46 -14.42
CA GLY A 221 -19.19 -7.38 -14.64
C GLY A 221 -18.45 -6.57 -13.58
N VAL A 222 -19.07 -6.26 -12.44
CA VAL A 222 -18.43 -5.50 -11.36
C VAL A 222 -17.78 -6.44 -10.34
N ILE A 223 -16.60 -6.09 -9.84
CA ILE A 223 -15.93 -6.86 -8.79
C ILE A 223 -16.63 -6.58 -7.45
N VAL A 224 -17.25 -7.59 -6.85
CA VAL A 224 -17.94 -7.46 -5.54
C VAL A 224 -17.04 -7.86 -4.37
N ARG A 225 -16.01 -8.66 -4.64
CA ARG A 225 -14.99 -9.05 -3.66
C ARG A 225 -13.64 -9.22 -4.36
N TRP A 226 -12.59 -8.73 -3.73
CA TRP A 226 -11.20 -9.00 -4.11
C TRP A 226 -10.44 -9.52 -2.90
N ARG A 227 -9.63 -10.55 -3.09
CA ARG A 227 -8.79 -11.12 -2.05
C ARG A 227 -7.39 -11.33 -2.59
N ILE A 228 -6.40 -10.87 -1.84
CA ILE A 228 -5.00 -11.17 -2.03
C ILE A 228 -4.49 -12.00 -0.85
N GLU A 229 -3.89 -13.14 -1.13
CA GLU A 229 -3.30 -14.05 -0.14
C GLU A 229 -1.83 -14.26 -0.45
N ARG A 230 -0.95 -14.01 0.51
CA ARG A 230 0.49 -14.23 0.37
C ARG A 230 0.87 -15.61 0.89
N ALA A 231 2.00 -16.14 0.43
CA ALA A 231 2.52 -17.45 0.83
C ALA A 231 2.72 -17.59 2.35
N ASN A 232 2.96 -16.49 3.06
CA ASN A 232 3.10 -16.46 4.52
C ASN A 232 1.76 -16.35 5.28
N GLY A 233 0.62 -16.50 4.60
CA GLY A 233 -0.72 -16.41 5.18
C GLY A 233 -1.23 -14.99 5.44
N TYR A 234 -0.40 -13.96 5.23
CA TYR A 234 -0.85 -12.58 5.28
C TYR A 234 -1.60 -12.21 4.01
N GLY A 235 -2.53 -11.27 4.09
CA GLY A 235 -3.29 -10.86 2.93
C GLY A 235 -4.21 -9.69 3.23
N ALA A 236 -5.07 -9.40 2.26
CA ALA A 236 -6.16 -8.46 2.42
C ALA A 236 -7.38 -8.94 1.64
N GLU A 237 -8.55 -8.53 2.10
CA GLU A 237 -9.80 -8.72 1.41
C GLU A 237 -10.55 -7.39 1.32
N ILE A 238 -11.09 -7.07 0.15
CA ILE A 238 -11.96 -5.92 -0.07
C ILE A 238 -13.34 -6.46 -0.46
N ARG A 239 -14.38 -6.07 0.28
CA ARG A 239 -15.79 -6.36 -0.03
C ARG A 239 -16.47 -5.07 -0.44
N ILE A 240 -17.17 -5.07 -1.58
CA ILE A 240 -17.70 -3.86 -2.20
C ILE A 240 -19.21 -3.99 -2.34
N ARG A 241 -19.93 -2.96 -1.87
CA ARG A 241 -21.34 -2.77 -2.17
C ARG A 241 -21.50 -1.66 -3.20
N TYR A 242 -22.35 -1.92 -4.18
CA TYR A 242 -22.61 -1.00 -5.27
C TYR A 242 -24.03 -0.44 -5.18
N GLN A 243 -24.18 0.77 -5.72
CA GLN A 243 -25.45 1.41 -6.01
C GLN A 243 -25.64 1.53 -7.52
N GLU A 244 -26.89 1.47 -7.97
CA GLU A 244 -27.26 1.76 -9.36
C GLU A 244 -27.34 3.28 -9.56
N THR A 245 -26.80 3.76 -10.67
CA THR A 245 -26.79 5.17 -11.07
C THR A 245 -27.16 5.28 -12.54
N PRO A 246 -27.47 6.49 -13.06
CA PRO A 246 -27.69 6.69 -14.50
C PRO A 246 -26.50 6.27 -15.38
N HIS A 247 -25.29 6.18 -14.82
CA HIS A 247 -24.06 5.76 -15.51
C HIS A 247 -23.66 4.32 -15.18
N GLY A 248 -24.58 3.51 -14.66
CA GLY A 248 -24.36 2.12 -14.29
C GLY A 248 -24.09 1.91 -12.80
N TRP A 249 -23.51 0.76 -12.47
CA TRP A 249 -23.29 0.34 -11.08
C TRP A 249 -21.99 0.92 -10.55
N LEU A 250 -22.05 1.76 -9.52
CA LEU A 250 -20.89 2.41 -8.90
C LEU A 250 -20.71 2.00 -7.44
N PRO A 251 -19.47 1.98 -6.91
CA PRO A 251 -19.24 1.64 -5.52
C PRO A 251 -19.93 2.65 -4.62
N GLN A 252 -20.68 2.16 -3.64
CA GLN A 252 -21.32 2.96 -2.60
C GLN A 252 -20.51 2.90 -1.31
N THR A 253 -20.13 1.68 -0.91
CA THR A 253 -19.30 1.43 0.27
C THR A 253 -18.38 0.25 0.03
N TRP A 254 -17.24 0.20 0.71
CA TRP A 254 -16.43 -1.02 0.76
C TRP A 254 -15.70 -1.17 2.09
N GLU A 255 -15.40 -2.40 2.44
CA GLU A 255 -14.67 -2.76 3.64
C GLU A 255 -13.39 -3.49 3.25
N ARG A 256 -12.24 -3.01 3.76
CA ARG A 256 -10.95 -3.68 3.67
C ARG A 256 -10.68 -4.39 4.99
N SER A 257 -10.44 -5.69 4.93
CA SER A 257 -9.99 -6.51 6.06
C SER A 257 -8.55 -6.96 5.83
N ASP A 258 -7.74 -6.94 6.88
CA ASP A 258 -6.42 -7.58 6.88
C ASP A 258 -6.59 -9.07 7.21
N LEU A 259 -5.91 -9.91 6.44
CA LEU A 259 -5.82 -11.34 6.68
C LEU A 259 -4.45 -11.61 7.31
N ARG A 260 -4.44 -12.40 8.39
CA ARG A 260 -3.22 -12.80 9.09
C ARG A 260 -3.28 -14.30 9.37
N PRO A 261 -2.13 -15.00 9.39
CA PRO A 261 -2.09 -16.36 9.88
C PRO A 261 -2.58 -16.39 11.34
N ASP A 262 -3.34 -17.44 11.67
CA ASP A 262 -3.78 -17.75 13.03
C ASP A 262 -4.65 -16.69 13.72
N ARG A 263 -5.21 -15.74 12.96
CA ARG A 263 -6.17 -14.74 13.48
C ARG A 263 -7.39 -14.64 12.58
N PRO A 264 -8.59 -14.39 13.14
CA PRO A 264 -9.74 -14.06 12.32
C PRO A 264 -9.46 -12.80 11.49
N PRO A 265 -10.03 -12.68 10.28
CA PRO A 265 -9.99 -11.46 9.50
C PRO A 265 -10.41 -10.25 10.35
N ALA A 266 -9.59 -9.20 10.33
CA ALA A 266 -9.88 -7.98 11.07
C ALA A 266 -10.18 -6.86 10.07
N VAL A 267 -11.32 -6.20 10.25
CA VAL A 267 -11.64 -4.98 9.49
C VAL A 267 -10.54 -3.96 9.77
N ALA A 268 -9.93 -3.44 8.71
CA ALA A 268 -8.87 -2.44 8.77
C ALA A 268 -9.37 -1.07 8.31
N ARG A 269 -10.37 -1.02 7.40
CA ARG A 269 -10.95 0.23 6.92
C ARG A 269 -12.36 0.02 6.37
N ARG A 270 -13.26 0.96 6.64
CA ARG A 270 -14.58 1.08 6.01
C ARG A 270 -14.63 2.38 5.25
N VAL A 271 -14.99 2.32 3.97
CA VAL A 271 -15.07 3.48 3.09
C VAL A 271 -16.48 3.62 2.56
N ARG A 272 -16.94 4.86 2.39
CA ARG A 272 -18.22 5.21 1.78
C ARG A 272 -18.05 6.37 0.81
N VAL A 273 -18.82 6.35 -0.27
CA VAL A 273 -18.96 7.47 -1.19
C VAL A 273 -20.04 8.39 -0.66
N GLU A 274 -19.67 9.64 -0.38
CA GLU A 274 -20.56 10.69 0.12
C GLU A 274 -21.18 11.49 -1.03
N ALA A 275 -20.41 11.74 -2.09
CA ALA A 275 -20.87 12.45 -3.27
C ALA A 275 -20.21 11.90 -4.54
N LEU A 276 -20.93 12.02 -5.65
CA LEU A 276 -20.54 11.50 -6.94
C LEU A 276 -21.01 12.49 -8.02
N THR A 277 -20.08 13.00 -8.83
CA THR A 277 -20.37 13.94 -9.91
C THR A 277 -19.81 13.40 -11.21
N PHE A 278 -20.66 13.32 -12.23
CA PHE A 278 -20.29 12.90 -13.58
C PHE A 278 -20.02 14.12 -14.46
N ASP A 279 -19.03 13.97 -15.34
CA ASP A 279 -18.58 15.00 -16.27
C ASP A 279 -18.42 16.39 -15.64
N PRO A 280 -17.74 16.50 -14.46
CA PRO A 280 -17.48 17.79 -13.87
C PRO A 280 -16.64 18.65 -14.82
N VAL A 281 -16.85 19.96 -14.80
CA VAL A 281 -15.98 20.91 -15.50
C VAL A 281 -14.61 20.87 -14.82
N VAL A 282 -13.57 20.49 -15.57
CA VAL A 282 -12.20 20.34 -15.06
C VAL A 282 -11.21 21.07 -15.95
N SER A 283 -10.17 21.65 -15.34
CA SER A 283 -9.06 22.30 -16.03
C SER A 283 -7.78 21.47 -15.93
N ASP A 284 -6.67 21.93 -16.52
CA ASP A 284 -5.36 21.31 -16.33
C ASP A 284 -4.80 21.56 -14.91
N ASP A 285 -5.21 22.66 -14.28
CA ASP A 285 -4.78 23.02 -12.92
C ASP A 285 -5.32 22.04 -11.87
N ASP A 286 -6.45 21.38 -12.15
CA ASP A 286 -6.96 20.31 -11.29
C ASP A 286 -5.96 19.15 -11.18
N PHE A 287 -5.11 18.94 -12.18
CA PHE A 287 -4.21 17.80 -12.27
C PHE A 287 -2.74 18.17 -12.06
N ARG A 288 -2.47 19.37 -11.53
CA ARG A 288 -1.14 19.85 -11.18
C ARG A 288 -1.14 20.49 -9.80
N ILE A 289 -0.01 20.43 -9.12
CA ILE A 289 0.20 21.19 -7.88
C ILE A 289 0.84 22.53 -8.28
N ALA A 290 0.18 23.63 -7.96
CA ALA A 290 0.72 24.96 -8.20
C ALA A 290 2.00 25.15 -7.36
N LEU A 291 3.11 25.47 -8.03
CA LEU A 291 4.38 25.79 -7.38
C LEU A 291 4.28 27.16 -6.74
N ARG A 292 4.67 27.26 -5.47
CA ARG A 292 4.71 28.53 -4.73
C ARG A 292 6.16 28.89 -4.41
N PRO A 293 6.52 30.19 -4.32
CA PRO A 293 7.84 30.60 -3.89
C PRO A 293 8.25 29.90 -2.59
N GLU A 294 9.54 29.60 -2.47
CA GLU A 294 10.16 28.92 -1.32
C GLU A 294 9.79 27.46 -1.11
N MET A 295 8.98 26.88 -2.00
CA MET A 295 8.69 25.45 -2.02
C MET A 295 9.92 24.68 -2.53
N THR A 296 10.20 23.53 -1.91
CA THR A 296 11.22 22.59 -2.40
C THR A 296 10.59 21.56 -3.34
N VAL A 297 11.09 21.48 -4.56
CA VAL A 297 10.69 20.51 -5.59
C VAL A 297 11.74 19.41 -5.68
N HIS A 298 11.33 18.18 -5.37
CA HIS A 298 12.16 16.99 -5.54
C HIS A 298 11.90 16.37 -6.93
N ARG A 299 12.92 16.32 -7.79
CA ARG A 299 12.82 15.74 -9.15
C ARG A 299 14.11 15.00 -9.50
N ASN A 300 14.02 13.73 -9.90
CA ASN A 300 15.17 12.91 -10.35
C ASN A 300 16.39 12.93 -9.41
N SER A 301 16.16 12.85 -8.09
CA SER A 301 17.18 12.95 -7.02
C SER A 301 17.75 14.35 -6.74
N PHE A 302 17.28 15.39 -7.43
CA PHE A 302 17.62 16.77 -7.13
C PHE A 302 16.54 17.41 -6.27
N ALA A 303 16.97 18.30 -5.36
CA ALA A 303 16.10 19.24 -4.68
C ALA A 303 16.28 20.61 -5.34
N LEU A 304 15.18 21.20 -5.77
CA LEU A 304 15.13 22.50 -6.43
C LEU A 304 14.29 23.44 -5.57
N ARG A 305 14.65 24.70 -5.45
CA ARG A 305 13.84 25.73 -4.78
C ARG A 305 13.08 26.52 -5.82
N VAL A 306 11.81 26.83 -5.53
CA VAL A 306 10.99 27.71 -6.38
C VAL A 306 11.29 29.17 -6.00
N ARG A 307 11.73 29.97 -6.97
CA ARG A 307 11.97 31.42 -6.84
C ARG A 307 10.64 32.21 -6.84
N ASP A 308 10.71 33.49 -6.51
CA ASP A 308 9.54 34.40 -6.52
C ASP A 308 8.87 34.53 -7.91
N ASP A 309 9.65 34.35 -8.99
CA ASP A 309 9.15 34.36 -10.37
C ASP A 309 8.65 32.99 -10.87
N GLY A 310 8.65 31.98 -9.99
CA GLY A 310 8.24 30.60 -10.30
C GLY A 310 9.32 29.73 -10.96
N THR A 311 10.52 30.27 -11.23
CA THR A 311 11.62 29.47 -11.77
C THR A 311 12.19 28.51 -10.74
N LEU A 312 12.77 27.40 -11.22
CA LEU A 312 13.40 26.39 -10.37
C LEU A 312 14.90 26.59 -10.37
N GLU A 313 15.49 26.64 -9.17
CA GLU A 313 16.93 26.64 -9.00
C GLU A 313 17.38 25.46 -8.15
N PRO A 314 18.63 24.98 -8.29
CA PRO A 314 19.19 24.02 -7.35
C PRO A 314 19.10 24.57 -5.92
N GLU A 315 18.51 23.80 -5.01
CA GLU A 315 18.59 24.14 -3.60
C GLU A 315 20.08 24.11 -3.22
N PRO A 316 20.61 25.16 -2.56
CA PRO A 316 22.00 25.17 -2.16
C PRO A 316 22.25 23.93 -1.29
N THR A 317 23.04 22.99 -1.80
CA THR A 317 23.40 21.79 -1.07
C THR A 317 23.96 22.26 0.27
N PRO A 318 23.33 21.93 1.42
CA PRO A 318 23.92 22.25 2.70
C PRO A 318 25.35 21.67 2.68
N PRO A 319 26.37 22.41 3.16
CA PRO A 319 27.75 21.95 3.12
C PRO A 319 27.76 20.52 3.61
N ALA A 320 28.24 19.61 2.75
CA ALA A 320 27.83 18.22 2.79
C ALA A 320 28.01 17.70 4.22
N TRP A 321 26.92 17.25 4.84
CA TRP A 321 27.03 16.58 6.14
C TRP A 321 27.98 15.38 6.03
N SER A 322 28.18 14.81 4.83
CA SER A 322 29.25 13.85 4.56
C SER A 322 30.63 14.46 4.76
N ASP A 323 30.91 15.70 4.37
CA ASP A 323 32.25 16.27 4.57
C ASP A 323 32.52 16.53 6.05
N THR A 324 31.51 16.99 6.81
CA THR A 324 31.64 17.18 8.25
C THR A 324 31.65 15.87 9.04
N LEU A 325 30.82 14.89 8.66
CA LEU A 325 30.69 13.59 9.35
C LEU A 325 31.77 12.60 8.91
N VAL A 326 32.22 12.61 7.65
CA VAL A 326 33.44 11.92 7.20
C VAL A 326 34.67 12.59 7.80
N ALA A 327 34.72 13.92 7.93
CA ALA A 327 35.76 14.57 8.72
C ALA A 327 35.70 14.16 10.20
N HIS A 328 34.52 14.10 10.81
CA HIS A 328 34.36 13.69 12.21
C HIS A 328 34.73 12.22 12.44
N VAL A 329 34.21 11.32 11.60
CA VAL A 329 34.47 9.87 11.64
C VAL A 329 35.94 9.59 11.30
N SER A 330 36.54 10.27 10.32
CA SER A 330 37.97 10.10 10.02
C SER A 330 38.85 10.65 11.14
N THR A 331 38.47 11.75 11.79
CA THR A 331 39.20 12.28 12.95
C THR A 331 39.07 11.34 14.16
N TRP A 332 37.89 10.77 14.39
CA TRP A 332 37.64 9.79 15.43
C TRP A 332 38.37 8.46 15.16
N ALA A 333 38.32 7.96 13.93
CA ALA A 333 39.05 6.77 13.49
C ALA A 333 40.57 6.95 13.55
N LYS A 334 41.10 8.13 13.24
CA LYS A 334 42.51 8.46 13.45
C LYS A 334 42.87 8.44 14.94
N ARG A 335 42.04 9.00 15.82
CA ARG A 335 42.27 8.97 17.28
C ARG A 335 42.25 7.55 17.84
N ILE A 336 41.32 6.71 17.40
CA ILE A 336 41.24 5.30 17.82
C ILE A 336 42.35 4.46 17.21
N GLY A 337 42.69 4.68 15.95
CA GLY A 337 43.83 4.03 15.30
C GLY A 337 45.14 4.32 16.03
N TRP A 338 45.35 5.56 16.49
CA TRP A 338 46.51 5.92 17.31
C TRP A 338 46.51 5.27 18.70
N LEU A 339 45.35 5.16 19.35
CA LEU A 339 45.23 4.46 20.64
C LEU A 339 45.42 2.93 20.50
N GLY A 340 44.89 2.33 19.43
CA GLY A 340 45.04 0.91 19.12
C GLY A 340 46.47 0.53 18.73
N LEU A 341 47.13 1.33 17.89
CA LEU A 341 48.53 1.09 17.50
C LEU A 341 49.48 1.30 18.69
N GLY A 342 49.23 2.32 19.52
CA GLY A 342 49.98 2.55 20.76
C GLY A 342 49.87 1.37 21.72
N GLY A 343 48.66 0.84 21.93
CA GLY A 343 48.44 -0.33 22.79
C GLY A 343 49.19 -1.58 22.33
N VAL A 344 49.20 -1.86 21.02
CA VAL A 344 49.93 -3.01 20.45
C VAL A 344 51.45 -2.86 20.61
N VAL A 345 51.99 -1.68 20.37
CA VAL A 345 53.43 -1.41 20.55
C VAL A 345 53.84 -1.51 22.02
N THR A 346 53.06 -0.94 22.94
CA THR A 346 53.35 -1.03 24.39
C THR A 346 53.29 -2.47 24.88
N ALA A 347 52.31 -3.26 24.43
CA ALA A 347 52.21 -4.68 24.77
C ALA A 347 53.41 -5.48 24.25
N ALA A 348 53.84 -5.26 23.00
CA ALA A 348 55.00 -5.93 22.42
C ALA A 348 56.31 -5.57 23.16
N VAL A 349 56.48 -4.30 23.54
CA VAL A 349 57.65 -3.85 24.32
C VAL A 349 57.65 -4.48 25.72
N LEU A 350 56.52 -4.47 26.42
CA LEU A 350 56.39 -5.12 27.74
C LEU A 350 56.66 -6.62 27.68
N LEU A 351 56.16 -7.30 26.64
CA LEU A 351 56.42 -8.73 26.42
C LEU A 351 57.93 -8.98 26.18
N GLY A 352 58.57 -8.15 25.36
CA GLY A 352 60.02 -8.21 25.12
C GLY A 352 60.85 -7.99 26.40
N VAL A 353 60.45 -7.03 27.25
CA VAL A 353 61.10 -6.78 28.54
C VAL A 353 60.91 -7.96 29.49
N LEU A 354 59.70 -8.53 29.59
CA LEU A 354 59.43 -9.70 30.42
C LEU A 354 60.22 -10.94 29.98
N VAL A 355 60.31 -11.19 28.67
CA VAL A 355 61.14 -12.28 28.12
C VAL A 355 62.61 -12.06 28.47
N ARG A 356 63.14 -10.85 28.31
CA ARG A 356 64.53 -10.53 28.65
C ARG A 356 64.83 -10.71 30.14
N LEU A 357 63.94 -10.24 31.02
CA LEU A 357 64.07 -10.43 32.47
C LEU A 357 64.02 -11.91 32.87
N ARG A 358 63.18 -12.72 32.20
CA ARG A 358 63.13 -14.17 32.42
C ARG A 358 64.43 -14.85 32.00
N MET A 359 64.99 -14.48 30.83
CA MET A 359 66.27 -15.03 30.37
C MET A 359 67.43 -14.68 31.31
N GLN A 360 67.46 -13.45 31.85
CA GLN A 360 68.48 -13.06 32.84
C GLN A 360 68.36 -13.84 34.16
N ARG A 361 67.14 -14.14 34.62
CA ARG A 361 66.95 -15.00 35.81
C ARG A 361 67.39 -16.44 35.57
N SER A 362 67.12 -16.99 34.39
CA SER A 362 67.59 -18.34 34.02
C SER A 362 69.12 -18.42 33.93
N ALA A 363 69.79 -17.35 33.46
CA ALA A 363 71.24 -17.29 33.40
C ALA A 363 71.91 -17.12 34.78
N ALA A 364 71.20 -16.53 35.76
CA ALA A 364 71.71 -16.38 37.13
C ALA A 364 71.55 -17.66 37.98
N GLY A 365 70.55 -18.51 37.68
CA GLY A 365 70.27 -19.73 38.43
C GLY A 365 71.16 -20.94 38.11
N SER A 366 71.99 -20.89 37.06
CA SER A 366 72.81 -22.03 36.61
C SER A 366 74.24 -22.04 37.18
N ARG A 367 74.54 -21.25 38.20
CA ARG A 367 75.86 -21.22 38.87
C ARG A 367 75.73 -21.43 40.38
N SER A 368 75.44 -22.65 40.82
CA SER A 368 75.93 -23.18 42.11
C SER A 368 75.39 -24.59 42.38
N THR A 369 76.07 -25.60 41.85
CA THR A 369 76.19 -26.90 42.52
C THR A 369 77.67 -27.24 42.54
N PRO A 370 78.39 -26.92 43.63
CA PRO A 370 79.72 -27.48 43.82
C PRO A 370 79.58 -28.98 44.14
N ASN A 371 80.17 -29.81 43.28
CA ASN A 371 80.51 -31.19 43.63
C ASN A 371 81.47 -31.14 44.83
N GLN A 372 81.06 -31.73 45.96
CA GLN A 372 82.01 -32.23 46.95
C GLN A 372 81.90 -33.75 46.98
N ALA A 373 83.07 -34.35 46.77
CA ALA A 373 83.39 -35.75 47.02
C ALA A 373 83.68 -35.95 48.51
#